data_AF-A0A9D3WJ15-F1
#
_entry.id   AF-A0A9D3WJ15-F1
#
_cell.length_a   1.000
_cell.length_b   1.000
_cell.length_c   1.000
_cell.angle_alpha   90.00
_cell.angle_beta   90.00
_cell.angle_gamma   90.00
#
_symmetry.space_group_name_H-M   'P 1'
#
loop_
_entity.id
_entity.type
_entity.pdbx_description
1 polymer ?
#
loop_
_entity_poly.entity_id
_entity_poly.type
_entity_poly.pdbx_seq_one_letter_code
_entity_poly.pdbx_strand_id
1 'polypeptide(L)'
;MTVEDLRGPFGQFGRLKDVYLPRNYYTGQPRGVGFVQYLDPADAADAKYQMDGYVLLGRELNVVFAEENRKKPSEMRARERKRKRLDSSLQDLEEKQHNKREAILKVQQRIQSLQAGKAKA
;
A
#
# COMPACT_ATOMS: atom_id res chain seq x y z
N MET A 1 -16.43 6.92 0.70
CA MET A 1 -16.25 6.28 -0.61
C MET A 1 -16.91 4.91 -0.61
N THR A 2 -18.05 4.84 -1.27
CA THR A 2 -18.92 3.69 -1.53
C THR A 2 -18.83 3.31 -3.02
N VAL A 3 -19.57 2.27 -3.43
CA VAL A 3 -19.63 1.86 -4.84
C VAL A 3 -20.34 2.94 -5.65
N GLU A 4 -21.39 3.53 -5.08
CA GLU A 4 -22.24 4.56 -5.65
C GLU A 4 -21.44 5.85 -5.90
N ASP A 5 -20.54 6.20 -4.96
CA ASP A 5 -19.65 7.35 -5.09
C ASP A 5 -18.72 7.26 -6.34
N LEU A 6 -18.44 6.05 -6.83
CA LEU A 6 -17.67 5.85 -8.06
C LEU A 6 -18.56 5.71 -9.30
N ARG A 7 -19.73 5.06 -9.18
CA ARG A 7 -20.61 4.80 -10.33
C ARG A 7 -21.07 6.08 -11.04
N GLY A 8 -21.38 7.14 -10.29
CA GLY A 8 -21.82 8.41 -10.85
C GLY A 8 -20.74 9.07 -11.72
N PRO A 9 -19.59 9.46 -11.16
CA PRO A 9 -18.51 10.11 -11.90
C PRO A 9 -17.94 9.23 -13.02
N PHE A 10 -17.63 7.96 -12.74
CA PHE A 10 -17.02 7.08 -13.75
C PHE A 10 -18.03 6.62 -14.81
N GLY A 11 -19.32 6.59 -14.51
CA GLY A 11 -20.36 6.21 -15.48
C GLY A 11 -20.53 7.22 -16.63
N GLN A 12 -19.96 8.42 -16.52
CA GLN A 12 -20.06 9.46 -17.55
C GLN A 12 -19.20 9.14 -18.79
N PHE A 13 -18.13 8.37 -18.61
CA PHE A 13 -17.20 8.02 -19.69
C PHE A 13 -17.66 6.81 -20.50
N GLY A 14 -18.54 5.99 -19.94
CA GLY A 14 -18.93 4.75 -20.59
C GLY A 14 -19.66 3.77 -19.70
N ARG A 15 -20.08 2.65 -20.29
CA ARG A 15 -20.88 1.66 -19.57
C ARG A 15 -20.01 0.80 -18.67
N LEU A 16 -20.27 0.89 -17.36
CA LEU A 16 -19.56 0.12 -16.34
C LEU A 16 -20.02 -1.34 -16.33
N LYS A 17 -19.06 -2.26 -16.49
CA LYS A 17 -19.22 -3.71 -16.35
C LYS A 17 -19.26 -4.13 -14.88
N ASP A 18 -18.34 -3.63 -14.08
CA ASP A 18 -18.25 -3.94 -12.65
C ASP A 18 -17.65 -2.76 -11.87
N VAL A 19 -18.08 -2.59 -10.62
CA VAL A 19 -17.49 -1.63 -9.68
C VAL A 19 -17.33 -2.34 -8.34
N TYR A 20 -16.11 -2.38 -7.84
CA TYR A 20 -15.76 -3.14 -6.65
C TYR A 20 -14.81 -2.35 -5.75
N LEU A 21 -15.18 -2.21 -4.48
CA LEU A 21 -14.35 -1.63 -3.44
C LEU A 21 -13.92 -2.74 -2.46
N PRO A 22 -12.68 -3.26 -2.56
CA PRO A 22 -12.18 -4.22 -1.61
C PRO A 22 -12.19 -3.66 -0.19
N ARG A 23 -12.73 -4.46 0.72
CA ARG A 23 -12.70 -4.22 2.17
C ARG A 23 -11.69 -5.14 2.83
N ASN A 24 -11.13 -4.70 3.94
CA ASN A 24 -10.37 -5.56 4.83
C ASN A 24 -11.30 -6.70 5.29
N TYR A 25 -10.84 -7.95 5.18
CA TYR A 25 -11.69 -9.09 5.48
C TYR A 25 -12.05 -9.20 6.96
N TYR A 26 -11.14 -8.82 7.85
CA TYR A 26 -11.30 -8.95 9.29
C TYR A 26 -11.97 -7.72 9.92
N THR A 27 -11.67 -6.51 9.45
CA THR A 27 -12.21 -5.26 10.03
C THR A 27 -13.39 -4.69 9.27
N GLY A 28 -13.66 -5.15 8.03
CA GLY A 28 -14.73 -4.61 7.17
C GLY A 28 -14.46 -3.20 6.63
N GLN A 29 -13.34 -2.57 7.01
CA GLN A 29 -13.00 -1.21 6.61
C GLN A 29 -12.58 -1.15 5.12
N PRO A 30 -12.93 -0.07 4.40
CA PRO A 30 -12.51 0.12 3.02
C PRO A 30 -10.99 0.28 2.94
N ARG A 31 -10.37 -0.31 1.92
CA ARG A 31 -8.90 -0.29 1.76
C ARG A 31 -8.35 0.99 1.13
N GLY A 32 -9.19 1.98 0.87
CA GLY A 32 -8.81 3.19 0.14
C GLY A 32 -8.52 2.97 -1.35
N VAL A 33 -8.88 1.80 -1.89
CA VAL A 33 -8.75 1.45 -3.30
C VAL A 33 -10.11 1.00 -3.84
N GLY A 34 -10.36 1.27 -5.12
CA GLY A 34 -11.55 0.84 -5.85
C GLY A 34 -11.15 0.39 -7.25
N PHE A 35 -11.94 -0.52 -7.82
CA PHE A 35 -11.79 -1.01 -9.17
C PHE A 35 -13.06 -0.70 -9.94
N VAL A 36 -12.89 -0.07 -11.10
CA VAL A 36 -13.94 0.21 -12.06
C VAL A 36 -13.57 -0.52 -13.34
N GLN A 37 -14.46 -1.39 -13.81
CA GLN A 37 -14.28 -2.10 -15.07
C GLN A 37 -15.31 -1.60 -16.07
N TYR A 38 -14.84 -1.14 -17.22
CA TYR A 38 -15.69 -0.75 -18.35
C TYR A 38 -15.98 -1.95 -19.24
N LEU A 39 -17.04 -1.86 -20.05
CA LEU A 39 -17.27 -2.80 -21.14
C LEU A 39 -16.30 -2.54 -22.30
N ASP A 40 -16.03 -1.29 -22.62
CA ASP A 40 -15.09 -0.88 -23.66
C ASP A 40 -13.75 -0.43 -23.03
N PRO A 41 -12.59 -0.94 -23.48
CA PRO A 41 -11.29 -0.45 -23.04
C PRO A 41 -11.03 1.03 -23.40
N ALA A 42 -11.64 1.58 -24.45
CA ALA A 42 -11.50 3.00 -24.81
C ALA A 42 -12.09 3.91 -23.72
N ASP A 43 -13.30 3.59 -23.23
CA ASP A 43 -13.96 4.30 -22.12
C ASP A 43 -13.07 4.32 -20.86
N ALA A 44 -12.35 3.22 -20.60
CA ALA A 44 -11.43 3.12 -19.46
C ALA A 44 -10.21 4.03 -19.62
N ALA A 45 -9.70 4.21 -20.84
CA ALA A 45 -8.59 5.12 -21.12
C ALA A 45 -9.01 6.58 -20.92
N ASP A 46 -10.19 6.95 -21.42
CA ASP A 46 -10.76 8.30 -21.25
C ASP A 46 -11.04 8.60 -19.77
N ALA A 47 -11.65 7.65 -19.06
CA ALA A 47 -11.89 7.77 -17.64
C ALA A 47 -10.58 7.93 -16.85
N LYS A 48 -9.55 7.16 -17.17
CA LYS A 48 -8.23 7.33 -16.55
C LYS A 48 -7.68 8.73 -16.80
N TYR A 49 -7.71 9.19 -18.04
CA TYR A 49 -7.15 10.50 -18.40
C TYR A 49 -7.85 11.65 -17.67
N GLN A 50 -9.18 11.60 -17.53
CA GLN A 50 -9.96 12.69 -16.92
C GLN A 50 -10.09 12.60 -15.40
N MET A 51 -10.06 11.40 -14.82
CA MET A 51 -10.28 11.20 -13.38
C MET A 51 -9.01 11.10 -12.55
N ASP A 52 -7.84 10.91 -13.16
CA ASP A 52 -6.57 10.95 -12.45
C ASP A 52 -6.29 12.38 -11.94
N GLY A 53 -6.03 12.53 -10.65
CA GLY A 53 -5.92 13.83 -9.98
C GLY A 53 -7.25 14.48 -9.62
N TYR A 54 -8.40 13.86 -9.94
CA TYR A 54 -9.71 14.41 -9.58
C TYR A 54 -9.96 14.33 -8.06
N VAL A 55 -10.46 15.40 -7.45
CA VAL A 55 -10.78 15.43 -6.03
C VAL A 55 -12.20 14.92 -5.79
N LEU A 56 -12.32 13.70 -5.26
CA LEU A 56 -13.59 13.07 -4.90
C LEU A 56 -13.70 12.95 -3.37
N LEU A 57 -14.77 13.50 -2.79
CA LEU A 57 -15.02 13.49 -1.34
C LEU A 57 -13.85 14.04 -0.51
N GLY A 58 -13.21 15.10 -1.01
CA GLY A 58 -12.07 15.74 -0.35
C GLY A 58 -10.76 14.95 -0.43
N ARG A 59 -10.67 13.95 -1.32
CA ARG A 59 -9.45 13.18 -1.57
C ARG A 59 -9.14 13.15 -3.07
N GLU A 60 -7.89 13.40 -3.41
CA GLU A 60 -7.41 13.25 -4.79
C GLU A 60 -7.38 11.76 -5.18
N LEU A 61 -7.91 11.45 -6.35
CA LEU A 61 -7.88 10.11 -6.92
C LEU A 61 -6.56 9.88 -7.66
N ASN A 62 -5.94 8.73 -7.43
CA ASN A 62 -4.88 8.21 -8.30
C ASN A 62 -5.49 7.08 -9.14
N VAL A 63 -5.58 7.28 -10.44
CA VAL A 63 -6.23 6.37 -11.38
C VAL A 63 -5.18 5.73 -12.28
N VAL A 64 -5.00 4.42 -12.08
CA VAL A 64 -4.09 3.58 -12.86
C VAL A 64 -4.83 2.42 -13.49
N PHE A 65 -4.29 1.88 -14.59
CA PHE A 65 -4.82 0.64 -15.16
C PHE A 65 -4.56 -0.52 -14.19
N ALA A 66 -5.59 -1.31 -13.94
CA ALA A 66 -5.47 -2.48 -13.09
C ALA A 66 -4.71 -3.58 -13.83
N GLU A 67 -3.59 -4.02 -13.28
CA GLU A 67 -2.82 -5.16 -13.82
C GLU A 67 -3.51 -6.52 -13.61
N GLU A 68 -4.47 -6.58 -12.68
CA GLU A 68 -5.06 -7.83 -12.22
C GLU A 68 -6.59 -7.73 -12.15
N ASN A 69 -7.26 -8.78 -12.62
CA ASN A 69 -8.72 -8.89 -12.55
C ASN A 69 -9.22 -9.03 -11.10
N ARG A 70 -10.52 -8.80 -10.91
CA ARG A 70 -11.19 -8.92 -9.61
C ARG A 70 -10.92 -10.30 -8.97
N LYS A 71 -10.28 -10.28 -7.80
CA LYS A 71 -10.01 -11.48 -7.00
C LYS A 71 -11.24 -11.97 -6.25
N LYS A 72 -11.30 -13.28 -6.04
CA LYS A 72 -12.31 -13.90 -5.18
C LYS A 72 -12.03 -13.58 -3.69
N PRO A 73 -13.06 -13.59 -2.83
CA PRO A 73 -12.87 -13.37 -1.39
C PRO A 73 -11.86 -14.32 -0.74
N SER A 74 -11.80 -15.58 -1.17
CA SER A 74 -10.82 -16.56 -0.69
C SER A 74 -9.38 -16.18 -1.01
N GLU A 75 -9.12 -15.73 -2.23
CA GLU A 75 -7.80 -15.26 -2.69
C GLU A 75 -7.38 -13.99 -1.95
N MET A 76 -8.33 -13.09 -1.68
CA MET A 76 -8.09 -11.88 -0.89
C MET A 76 -7.66 -12.22 0.54
N ARG A 77 -8.35 -13.16 1.21
CA ARG A 77 -7.95 -13.63 2.55
C ARG A 77 -6.54 -14.23 2.56
N ALA A 78 -6.22 -15.05 1.57
CA ALA A 78 -4.90 -15.67 1.45
C ALA A 78 -3.80 -14.61 1.27
N ARG A 79 -4.04 -13.61 0.41
CA ARG A 79 -3.11 -12.48 0.18
C ARG A 79 -2.90 -11.66 1.45
N GLU A 80 -3.96 -11.40 2.20
CA GLU A 80 -3.89 -10.64 3.45
C GLU A 80 -3.06 -11.37 4.52
N ARG A 81 -3.25 -12.68 4.68
CA ARG A 81 -2.43 -13.50 5.58
C ARG A 81 -0.95 -13.50 5.18
N LYS A 82 -0.66 -13.65 3.89
CA LYS A 82 0.71 -13.59 3.36
C LYS A 82 1.36 -12.23 3.66
N ARG A 83 0.62 -11.14 3.43
CA ARG A 83 1.10 -9.78 3.67
C ARG A 83 1.38 -9.50 5.15
N LYS A 84 0.52 -9.97 6.06
CA LYS A 84 0.76 -9.85 7.52
C LYS A 84 2.02 -10.60 7.96
N ARG A 85 2.27 -11.79 7.39
CA ARG A 85 3.50 -12.55 7.67
C ARG A 85 4.75 -11.81 7.20
N LEU A 86 4.72 -11.26 5.99
CA LEU A 86 5.82 -10.47 5.43
C LEU A 86 6.14 -9.23 6.29
N ASP A 87 5.11 -8.50 6.71
CA ASP A 87 5.26 -7.29 7.54
C ASP A 87 5.93 -7.61 8.89
N SER A 88 5.47 -8.66 9.57
CA SER A 88 6.09 -9.16 10.81
C SER A 88 7.55 -9.56 10.58
N SER A 89 7.86 -10.25 9.48
CA SER A 89 9.23 -10.65 9.17
C SER A 89 10.14 -9.46 8.88
N LEU A 90 9.63 -8.38 8.27
CA LEU A 90 10.40 -7.16 8.03
C LEU A 90 10.72 -6.43 9.34
N GLN A 91 9.75 -6.32 10.26
CA GLN A 91 9.97 -5.74 11.59
C GLN A 91 11.04 -6.48 12.38
N ASP A 92 10.99 -7.82 12.38
CA ASP A 92 12.00 -8.64 13.05
C ASP A 92 13.42 -8.42 12.47
N LEU A 93 13.53 -8.19 11.16
CA LEU A 93 14.81 -7.92 10.49
C LEU A 93 15.34 -6.52 10.81
N GLU A 94 14.46 -5.52 10.82
CA GLU A 94 14.81 -4.13 11.19
C GLU A 94 15.31 -4.05 12.63
N GLU A 95 14.65 -4.75 13.56
CA GLU A 95 15.05 -4.82 14.96
C GLU A 95 16.43 -5.49 15.13
N LYS A 96 16.67 -6.62 14.46
CA LYS A 96 17.99 -7.28 14.47
C LYS A 96 19.09 -6.36 13.94
N GLN A 97 18.81 -5.61 12.88
CA GLN A 97 19.77 -4.66 12.31
C GLN A 97 20.03 -3.48 13.26
N HIS A 98 18.99 -2.97 13.92
CA HIS A 98 19.12 -1.93 14.94
C HIS A 98 20.00 -2.40 16.11
N ASN A 99 19.69 -3.56 16.68
CA ASN A 99 20.45 -4.14 17.80
C ASN A 99 21.92 -4.40 17.41
N LYS A 100 22.16 -4.88 16.18
CA LYS A 100 23.52 -5.08 15.66
C LYS A 100 24.27 -3.75 15.52
N ARG A 101 23.63 -2.69 15.02
CA ARG A 101 24.23 -1.35 14.90
C ARG A 101 24.55 -0.77 16.27
N GLU A 102 23.65 -0.90 17.25
CA GLU A 102 23.91 -0.46 18.62
C GLU A 102 25.10 -1.18 19.25
N ALA A 103 25.21 -2.49 19.07
CA ALA A 103 26.34 -3.27 19.58
C ALA A 103 27.67 -2.79 18.98
N ILE A 104 27.70 -2.53 17.66
CA ILE A 104 28.89 -2.00 16.98
C ILE A 104 29.27 -0.61 17.51
N LEU A 105 28.29 0.29 17.69
CA LEU A 105 28.53 1.62 18.25
C LEU A 105 29.11 1.56 19.67
N LYS A 106 28.56 0.69 20.53
CA LYS A 106 29.07 0.47 21.88
C LYS A 106 30.52 -0.02 21.87
N VAL A 107 30.86 -0.93 20.96
CA VAL A 107 32.25 -1.41 20.79
C VAL A 107 33.17 -0.29 20.31
N GLN A 108 32.76 0.51 19.33
CA GLN A 108 33.56 1.64 18.82
C GLN A 108 33.82 2.69 19.92
N GLN A 109 32.80 3.05 20.71
CA GLN A 109 32.95 3.97 21.84
C GLN A 109 33.94 3.43 22.88
N ARG A 110 33.86 2.13 23.19
CA ARG A 110 34.81 1.48 24.10
C ARG A 110 36.24 1.56 23.56
N ILE A 111 36.45 1.27 22.27
CA ILE A 111 37.77 1.36 21.63
C ILE A 111 38.33 2.79 21.69
N GLN A 112 37.52 3.80 21.36
CA GLN A 112 37.92 5.21 21.42
C GLN A 112 38.33 5.63 22.85
N SER A 113 37.59 5.19 23.87
CA SER A 113 37.92 5.50 25.27
C SER A 113 39.26 4.90 25.72
N LEU A 114 39.64 3.73 25.22
CA LEU A 114 40.93 3.08 25.53
C LEU A 114 42.11 3.76 24.83
N GLN A 115 41.92 4.22 23.60
CA GLN A 115 42.95 4.96 22.85
C GLN A 115 43.21 6.35 23.46
N ALA A 116 42.17 7.04 23.94
CA ALA A 116 42.32 8.34 24.61
C ALA A 116 43.05 8.25 25.97
N GLY A 117 42.91 7.13 26.69
CA GLY A 117 43.59 6.90 27.97
C GLY A 117 45.10 6.65 27.84
N LYS A 118 45.57 6.11 26.72
CA LYS A 118 47.00 5.86 26.46
C LYS A 118 47.81 7.11 26.11
N ALA A 119 47.17 8.24 25.83
CA ALA A 119 47.84 9.50 25.50
C ALA A 119 48.18 10.39 26.72
N LYS A 120 47.89 9.94 27.95
CA LYS A 120 48.11 10.68 29.20
C LYS A 120 49.08 10.01 30.20
N ALA A 121 49.77 8.94 29.81
CA ALA A 121 50.76 8.24 30.62
C ALA A 121 52.15 8.37 29.99
#